data_AF-A0A534B6D8-F1
#
_entry.id   AF-A0A534B6D8-F1
#
_cell.length_a   1.000
_cell.length_b   1.000
_cell.length_c   1.000
_cell.angle_alpha   90.00
_cell.angle_beta   90.00
_cell.angle_gamma   90.00
#
_symmetry.space_group_name_H-M   'P 1'
#
loop_
_entity.id
_entity.type
_entity.pdbx_description
1 polymer ?
#
loop_
_entity_poly.entity_id
_entity_poly.type
_entity_poly.pdbx_seq_one_letter_code
_entity_poly.pdbx_strand_id
1 'polypeptide(L)'
;MDNPPSSVKLSLSRATHKDGKARKAALEVWFEEVRRARWGSMAEVKRHYRTASVVTAERIVFNIKGNDYRLVVAVDFEKRIVWIKWIGTHSEYEQIDVTKVQYGGK
;
A
#
# COMPACT_ATOMS: atom_id res chain seq x y z
N MET A 1 21.32 38.94 -5.39
CA MET A 1 21.71 37.70 -6.06
C MET A 1 21.78 36.65 -4.96
N ASP A 2 20.62 36.11 -4.57
CA ASP A 2 20.16 34.74 -4.87
C ASP A 2 20.59 33.80 -3.73
N ASN A 3 19.79 33.03 -3.01
CA ASN A 3 18.34 32.78 -2.88
C ASN A 3 18.27 31.92 -1.58
N PRO A 4 17.48 32.22 -0.53
CA PRO A 4 17.37 31.31 0.61
C PRO A 4 16.71 29.99 0.18
N PRO A 5 17.13 28.82 0.71
CA PRO A 5 16.58 27.54 0.29
C PRO A 5 15.07 27.52 0.48
N SER A 6 14.40 27.14 -0.59
CA SER A 6 12.95 27.09 -0.75
C SER A 6 12.23 26.70 0.53
N SER A 7 11.30 27.56 0.94
CA SER A 7 10.31 27.32 1.98
C SER A 7 9.73 25.90 1.87
N VAL A 8 10.13 25.00 2.75
CA VAL A 8 9.31 23.84 3.11
C VAL A 8 8.24 24.37 4.07
N LYS A 9 7.18 24.91 3.49
CA LYS A 9 5.98 25.33 4.20
C LYS A 9 4.84 24.44 3.71
N LEU A 10 4.79 23.22 4.23
CA LEU A 10 3.63 22.35 4.09
C LEU A 10 3.17 21.94 5.48
N SER A 11 2.06 22.56 5.87
CA SER A 11 1.32 22.44 7.11
C SER A 11 1.26 21.01 7.65
N LEU A 12 2.19 20.70 8.56
CA LEU A 12 2.17 19.49 9.37
C LEU A 12 1.14 19.63 10.51
N SER A 13 -0.14 19.84 10.20
CA SER A 13 -1.16 20.01 11.26
C SER A 13 -2.57 19.75 10.73
N ARG A 14 -2.88 18.50 10.37
CA ARG A 14 -4.27 18.01 10.25
C ARG A 14 -4.46 16.49 10.15
N ALA A 15 -3.39 15.71 10.27
CA ALA A 15 -3.46 14.26 10.22
C ALA A 15 -3.86 13.64 11.57
N THR A 16 -5.00 14.06 12.13
CA THR A 16 -5.53 13.47 13.36
C THR A 16 -7.06 13.36 13.23
N HIS A 17 -7.57 12.14 13.46
CA HIS A 17 -8.95 11.67 13.29
C HIS A 17 -9.53 11.48 11.87
N LYS A 18 -9.48 12.46 10.96
CA LYS A 18 -10.15 12.30 9.62
C LYS A 18 -9.42 11.32 8.70
N ASP A 19 -8.09 11.32 8.71
CA ASP A 19 -7.28 10.40 7.89
C ASP A 19 -7.45 8.95 8.31
N GLY A 20 -7.62 8.68 9.62
CA GLY A 20 -7.89 7.33 10.13
C GLY A 20 -9.20 6.75 9.58
N LYS A 21 -10.27 7.55 9.54
CA LYS A 21 -11.56 7.12 8.98
C LYS A 21 -11.48 6.86 7.47
N ALA A 22 -10.84 7.77 6.72
CA ALA A 22 -10.67 7.61 5.27
C ALA A 22 -9.77 6.42 4.91
N ARG A 23 -8.67 6.21 5.65
CA ARG A 23 -7.80 5.04 5.51
C ARG A 23 -8.58 3.75 5.75
N LYS A 24 -9.35 3.67 6.85
CA LYS A 24 -10.16 2.49 7.18
C LYS A 24 -11.14 2.17 6.05
N ALA A 25 -11.90 3.16 5.58
CA ALA A 25 -12.85 2.98 4.49
C ALA A 25 -12.16 2.51 3.19
N ALA A 26 -11.00 3.08 2.85
CA ALA A 26 -10.25 2.64 1.66
C ALA A 26 -9.76 1.18 1.78
N LEU A 27 -9.39 0.74 2.99
CA LEU A 27 -9.02 -0.66 3.23
C LEU A 27 -10.21 -1.61 3.19
N GLU A 28 -11.37 -1.20 3.69
CA GLU A 28 -12.60 -1.98 3.59
C GLU A 28 -13.00 -2.18 2.13
N VAL A 29 -12.90 -1.14 1.30
CA VAL A 29 -13.14 -1.24 -0.15
C VAL A 29 -12.16 -2.20 -0.80
N TRP A 30 -10.85 -2.02 -0.56
CA TRP A 30 -9.82 -2.92 -1.10
C TRP A 30 -10.06 -4.37 -0.66
N PHE A 31 -10.43 -4.59 0.60
CA PHE A 31 -10.71 -5.92 1.14
C PHE A 31 -11.90 -6.57 0.43
N GLU A 32 -13.02 -5.84 0.26
CA GLU A 32 -14.18 -6.35 -0.45
C GLU A 32 -13.90 -6.67 -1.92
N GLU A 33 -13.07 -5.87 -2.59
CA GLU A 33 -12.62 -6.14 -3.96
C GLU A 33 -11.79 -7.42 -4.04
N VAL A 34 -10.76 -7.56 -3.19
CA VAL A 34 -9.88 -8.73 -3.16
C VAL A 34 -10.64 -10.00 -2.78
N ARG A 35 -11.59 -9.90 -1.84
CA ARG A 35 -12.44 -11.03 -1.39
C ARG A 35 -13.29 -11.59 -2.53
N ARG A 36 -13.65 -10.77 -3.51
CA ARG A 36 -14.45 -11.17 -4.68
C ARG A 36 -13.58 -11.51 -5.89
N ALA A 37 -12.32 -11.10 -5.87
CA ALA A 37 -11.38 -11.36 -6.94
C ALA A 37 -11.05 -12.85 -7.03
N ARG A 38 -10.82 -13.30 -8.27
CA ARG A 38 -10.40 -14.68 -8.57
C ARG A 38 -9.12 -14.64 -9.40
N TRP A 39 -8.05 -14.07 -8.84
CA TRP A 39 -6.76 -14.04 -9.51
C TRP A 39 -6.10 -15.41 -9.48
N GLY A 40 -5.64 -15.88 -10.63
CA GLY A 40 -4.79 -17.05 -10.77
C GLY A 40 -3.32 -16.71 -10.99
N SER A 41 -2.96 -15.43 -11.22
CA SER A 41 -1.57 -15.02 -11.41
C SER A 41 -1.33 -13.52 -11.16
N MET A 42 -0.06 -13.16 -10.98
CA MET A 42 0.40 -11.76 -10.89
C MET A 42 -0.03 -10.89 -12.07
N ALA A 43 -0.03 -11.46 -13.28
CA ALA A 43 -0.44 -10.74 -14.47
C ALA A 43 -1.92 -10.33 -14.38
N GLU A 44 -2.77 -11.17 -13.79
CA GLU A 44 -4.17 -10.84 -13.58
C GLU A 44 -4.31 -9.72 -12.55
N VAL A 45 -3.60 -9.83 -11.42
CA VAL A 45 -3.61 -8.77 -10.41
C VAL A 45 -3.22 -7.43 -11.02
N LYS A 46 -2.16 -7.40 -11.85
CA LYS A 46 -1.68 -6.17 -12.50
C LYS A 46 -2.66 -5.62 -13.55
N ARG A 47 -3.42 -6.48 -14.23
CA ARG A 47 -4.51 -6.06 -15.14
C ARG A 47 -5.65 -5.40 -14.35
N HIS A 48 -6.03 -5.96 -13.21
CA HIS A 48 -7.08 -5.41 -12.34
C HIS A 48 -6.60 -4.13 -11.62
N TYR A 49 -5.37 -4.12 -11.11
CA TYR A 49 -4.75 -3.00 -10.43
C TYR A 49 -3.51 -2.52 -11.17
N ARG A 50 -3.72 -1.67 -12.18
CA ARG A 50 -2.63 -1.12 -13.01
C ARG A 50 -1.56 -0.38 -12.18
N THR A 51 -1.97 0.22 -11.08
CA THR A 51 -1.09 0.95 -10.14
C THR A 51 -0.38 0.05 -9.13
N ALA A 52 -0.78 -1.23 -9.01
CA ALA A 52 -0.12 -2.16 -8.09
C ALA A 52 1.29 -2.51 -8.57
N SER A 53 2.26 -2.56 -7.68
CA SER A 53 3.64 -2.91 -8.01
C SER A 53 3.92 -4.35 -7.62
N VAL A 54 4.40 -5.17 -8.55
CA VAL A 54 4.86 -6.53 -8.28
C VAL A 54 6.32 -6.43 -7.83
N VAL A 55 6.62 -6.89 -6.62
CA VAL A 55 7.96 -6.80 -6.01
C VAL A 55 8.71 -8.11 -6.18
N THR A 56 8.02 -9.23 -5.93
CA THR A 56 8.54 -10.58 -6.13
C THR A 56 7.46 -11.45 -6.77
N ALA A 57 7.74 -12.73 -7.00
CA ALA A 57 6.77 -13.68 -7.54
C ALA A 57 5.50 -13.85 -6.67
N GLU A 58 5.58 -13.52 -5.38
CA GLU A 58 4.47 -13.64 -4.41
C GLU A 58 4.05 -12.30 -3.80
N ARG A 59 4.87 -11.24 -3.89
CA ARG A 59 4.64 -9.97 -3.17
C ARG A 59 4.17 -8.84 -4.07
N ILE A 60 3.11 -8.18 -3.64
CA ILE A 60 2.45 -7.08 -4.35
C ILE A 60 2.28 -5.89 -3.41
N VAL A 61 2.45 -4.68 -3.95
CA VAL A 61 2.18 -3.42 -3.26
C VAL A 61 1.02 -2.72 -3.92
N PHE A 62 -0.03 -2.45 -3.16
CA PHE A 62 -1.18 -1.66 -3.59
C PHE A 62 -1.09 -0.23 -3.09
N ASN A 63 -1.53 0.71 -3.93
CA ASN A 63 -1.70 2.11 -3.56
C ASN A 63 -3.09 2.26 -2.92
N ILE A 64 -3.14 2.70 -1.66
CA ILE A 64 -4.39 2.87 -0.91
C ILE A 64 -4.64 4.36 -0.69
N LYS A 65 -5.92 4.77 -0.73
CA LYS A 65 -6.38 6.16 -0.54
C LYS A 65 -5.60 7.13 -1.46
N GLY A 66 -5.71 6.96 -2.77
CA GLY A 66 -5.15 7.93 -3.72
C GLY A 66 -3.62 8.05 -3.70
N ASN A 67 -2.90 6.97 -3.35
CA ASN A 67 -1.43 6.88 -3.25
C ASN A 67 -0.82 7.32 -1.91
N ASP A 68 -1.62 7.74 -0.94
CA ASP A 68 -1.14 8.15 0.39
C ASP A 68 -0.48 6.99 1.17
N TYR A 69 -1.00 5.78 0.99
CA TYR A 69 -0.53 4.58 1.69
C TYR A 69 -0.08 3.49 0.71
N ARG A 70 0.83 2.64 1.20
CA ARG A 70 1.25 1.40 0.56
C ARG A 70 0.78 0.23 1.40
N LEU A 71 0.08 -0.70 0.77
CA LEU A 71 -0.33 -1.95 1.37
C LEU A 71 0.49 -3.07 0.73
N VAL A 72 1.36 -3.69 1.51
CA VAL A 72 2.21 -4.79 1.08
C VAL A 72 1.50 -6.09 1.43
N VAL A 73 1.30 -6.95 0.43
CA VAL A 73 0.72 -8.27 0.61
C VAL A 73 1.58 -9.35 0.00
N ALA A 74 1.49 -10.57 0.54
CA ALA A 74 1.91 -11.77 -0.15
C ALA A 74 0.67 -12.54 -0.62
N VAL A 75 0.74 -13.15 -1.80
CA VAL A 75 -0.37 -13.90 -2.41
C VAL A 75 0.10 -15.30 -2.75
N ASP A 76 -0.66 -16.30 -2.31
CA ASP A 76 -0.57 -17.68 -2.77
C ASP A 76 -1.78 -17.93 -3.68
N PHE A 77 -1.55 -17.97 -4.99
CA PHE A 77 -2.61 -18.12 -6.00
C PHE A 77 -3.21 -19.52 -6.01
N GLU A 78 -2.42 -20.54 -5.65
CA GLU A 78 -2.87 -21.94 -5.60
C GLU A 78 -3.87 -22.12 -4.46
N LYS A 79 -3.50 -21.64 -3.26
CA LYS A 79 -4.36 -21.68 -2.08
C LYS A 79 -5.41 -20.56 -2.03
N ARG A 80 -5.28 -19.57 -2.92
CA ARG A 80 -6.11 -18.34 -2.96
C ARG A 80 -6.10 -17.57 -1.65
N ILE A 81 -4.92 -17.46 -1.03
CA ILE A 81 -4.74 -16.74 0.23
C ILE A 81 -3.95 -15.45 -0.03
N VAL A 82 -4.42 -14.35 0.58
CA VAL A 82 -3.73 -13.07 0.59
C VAL A 82 -3.37 -12.73 2.03
N TRP A 83 -2.08 -12.56 2.33
CA TRP A 83 -1.60 -12.11 3.62
C TRP A 83 -1.20 -10.65 3.55
N ILE A 84 -1.80 -9.82 4.39
CA ILE A 84 -1.34 -8.45 4.62
C ILE A 84 -0.02 -8.55 5.41
N LYS A 85 1.08 -8.09 4.83
CA LYS A 85 2.40 -8.07 5.50
C LYS A 85 2.62 -6.75 6.22
N TRP A 86 2.24 -5.64 5.58
CA TRP A 86 2.52 -4.32 6.11
C TRP A 86 1.60 -3.25 5.49
N ILE A 87 1.32 -2.20 6.25
CA ILE A 87 0.65 -1.00 5.75
C ILE A 87 1.22 0.25 6.43
N GLY A 88 1.48 1.27 5.62
CA GLY A 88 1.94 2.57 6.10
C GLY A 88 1.95 3.61 4.99
N THR A 89 2.38 4.80 5.32
CA THR A 89 2.52 5.92 4.39
C THR A 89 3.58 5.63 3.33
N HIS A 90 3.56 6.43 2.26
CA HIS A 90 4.61 6.33 1.24
C HIS A 90 6.02 6.53 1.83
N SER A 91 6.20 7.50 2.73
CA SER A 91 7.49 7.77 3.34
C SER A 91 7.96 6.64 4.26
N GLU A 92 7.07 6.02 5.04
CA GLU A 92 7.44 4.84 5.84
C GLU A 92 7.81 3.64 4.96
N TYR A 93 7.14 3.50 3.81
CA TYR A 93 7.45 2.45 2.84
C TYR A 93 8.87 2.59 2.25
N GLU A 94 9.34 3.82 2.02
CA GLU A 94 10.70 4.06 1.51
C GLU A 94 11.80 3.66 2.51
N GLN A 95 11.46 3.50 3.80
CA GLN A 95 12.41 3.17 4.86
C GLN A 95 12.50 1.67 5.15
N ILE A 96 11.69 0.82 4.51
CA ILE A 96 11.65 -0.61 4.78
C ILE A 96 12.18 -1.45 3.61
N ASP A 97 12.82 -2.57 3.93
CA ASP A 97 13.07 -3.62 2.94
C ASP A 97 11.77 -4.40 2.70
N VAL A 98 11.07 -4.02 1.63
CA VAL A 98 9.79 -4.59 1.23
C VAL A 98 9.92 -6.07 0.92
N THR A 99 11.08 -6.59 0.58
CA THR A 99 11.23 -8.04 0.33
C THR A 99 11.25 -8.86 1.63
N LYS A 100 11.59 -8.22 2.75
CA LYS A 100 11.77 -8.89 4.06
C LYS A 100 10.69 -8.60 5.09
N VAL A 101 9.86 -7.56 4.92
CA VAL A 101 8.86 -7.19 5.94
C VAL A 101 7.84 -8.32 6.18
N GLN A 102 7.70 -8.76 7.43
CA GLN A 102 6.82 -9.85 7.85
C GLN A 102 5.53 -9.35 8.49
N TYR A 103 4.58 -10.27 8.71
CA TYR A 103 3.33 -9.98 9.42
C TYR A 103 3.62 -9.51 10.86
N GLY A 104 3.00 -8.41 11.28
CA GLY A 104 3.01 -7.99 12.68
C GLY A 104 4.20 -7.15 13.14
N GLY A 105 4.96 -6.55 12.22
CA GLY A 105 5.89 -5.45 12.50
C GLY A 105 6.74 -5.62 13.75
N LYS A 106 7.77 -6.47 13.68
CA LYS A 106 8.98 -6.36 14.50
C LYS A 106 10.19 -6.53 13.60
#